data_AF-A0A1I3RCA3-F1
#
_entry.id   AF-A0A1I3RCA3-F1
#
_cell.length_a   1.000
_cell.length_b   1.000
_cell.length_c   1.000
_cell.angle_alpha   90.00
_cell.angle_beta   90.00
_cell.angle_gamma   90.00
#
_symmetry.space_group_name_H-M   'P 1'
#
loop_
_entity.id
_entity.type
_entity.pdbx_description
1 polymer ?
#
loop_
_entity_poly.entity_id
_entity_poly.type
_entity_poly.pdbx_seq_one_letter_code
_entity_poly.pdbx_strand_id
1 'polypeptide(L)' 'MASFLKGPICKACGQQHPFCSEESELQPRREYEYVCPTNGQKVRILTDKSGALVRACPTGSVPVKALSQNW' A
#
# COMPACT_ATOMS: atom_id res chain seq x y z
N MET A 1 -13.89 -1.59 7.18
CA MET A 1 -13.74 -1.88 5.72
C MET A 1 -12.31 -1.56 5.36
N ALA A 2 -11.68 -2.40 4.54
CA ALA A 2 -10.30 -2.22 4.11
C ALA A 2 -10.23 -1.84 2.64
N SER A 3 -9.10 -1.29 2.21
CA SER A 3 -8.84 -0.92 0.81
C SER A 3 -7.64 -1.68 0.29
N PHE A 4 -7.83 -2.38 -0.82
CA PHE A 4 -6.85 -3.30 -1.41
C PHE A 4 -6.41 -2.84 -2.79
N LEU A 5 -5.10 -2.72 -3.00
CA LEU A 5 -4.51 -2.36 -4.27
C LEU A 5 -3.59 -3.48 -4.76
N LYS A 6 -3.96 -4.11 -5.88
CA LYS A 6 -3.19 -5.22 -6.44
C LYS A 6 -2.00 -4.71 -7.25
N GLY A 7 -0.80 -5.13 -6.87
CA GLY A 7 0.35 -5.19 -7.77
C GLY A 7 1.11 -3.89 -8.08
N PRO A 8 1.26 -2.91 -7.19
CA PRO A 8 2.32 -1.93 -7.36
C PRO A 8 3.70 -2.58 -7.28
N ILE A 9 4.63 -2.10 -8.12
CA ILE A 9 6.04 -2.54 -8.07
C ILE A 9 6.69 -1.90 -6.85
N CYS A 10 7.26 -2.73 -5.98
CA CYS A 10 8.05 -2.25 -4.86
C CYS A 10 9.39 -1.70 -5.34
N LYS A 11 9.69 -0.46 -4.96
CA LYS A 11 10.95 0.21 -5.32
C LYS A 11 12.18 -0.38 -4.62
N ALA A 12 12.01 -1.14 -3.54
CA ALA A 12 13.12 -1.74 -2.81
C ALA A 12 13.57 -3.11 -3.36
N CYS A 13 12.64 -3.95 -3.81
CA CYS A 13 12.97 -5.30 -4.30
C CYS A 13 12.65 -5.52 -5.79
N GLY A 14 11.96 -4.57 -6.45
CA GLY A 14 11.55 -4.69 -7.85
C GLY A 14 10.40 -5.66 -8.12
N GLN A 15 9.84 -6.30 -7.08
CA GLN A 15 8.72 -7.25 -7.21
C GLN A 15 7.37 -6.56 -7.03
N GLN A 16 6.32 -7.16 -7.59
CA GLN A 16 4.95 -6.71 -7.36
C GLN A 16 4.43 -7.24 -6.02
N HIS A 17 3.92 -6.35 -5.20
CA HIS A 17 3.25 -6.74 -3.95
C HIS A 17 1.81 -6.24 -3.94
N PRO A 18 0.85 -7.06 -3.48
CA PRO A 18 -0.47 -6.56 -3.14
C PRO A 18 -0.38 -5.68 -1.89
N PHE A 19 -0.99 -4.51 -1.92
CA PHE A 19 -1.06 -3.58 -0.80
C PHE A 19 -2.45 -3.53 -0.20
N CYS A 20 -2.53 -3.34 1.11
CA CYS A 20 -3.80 -3.17 1.80
C CYS A 20 -3.69 -2.15 2.93
N SER A 21 -4.74 -1.37 3.13
CA SER A 21 -4.89 -0.50 4.30
C SER A 21 -6.24 -0.75 4.98
N GLU A 22 -6.20 -0.96 6.29
CA GLU A 22 -7.40 -1.07 7.14
C GLU A 22 -7.80 0.28 7.73
N GLU A 23 -6.89 1.25 7.72
CA GLU A 23 -7.06 2.56 8.36
C GLU A 23 -7.68 3.58 7.41
N SER A 24 -7.47 3.46 6.10
CA SER A 24 -7.93 4.44 5.11
C SER A 24 -8.10 3.83 3.72
N GLU A 25 -8.93 4.46 2.90
CA GLU A 25 -9.02 4.13 1.49
C GLU A 25 -7.72 4.51 0.76
N LEU A 26 -7.19 3.58 -0.04
CA LEU A 26 -6.06 3.85 -0.91
C LEU A 26 -6.54 4.71 -2.07
N GLN A 27 -6.24 6.00 -2.00
CA GLN A 27 -6.54 6.99 -3.02
C GLN A 27 -5.37 7.18 -4.00
N PRO A 28 -5.64 7.52 -5.26
CA PRO A 28 -4.62 7.86 -6.24
C PRO A 28 -3.95 9.19 -5.88
N ARG A 29 -2.71 9.37 -6.34
CA ARG A 29 -1.87 10.55 -6.11
C ARG A 29 -1.59 10.86 -4.64
N ARG A 30 -1.71 9.85 -3.76
CA ARG A 30 -1.38 9.96 -2.34
C ARG A 30 -0.19 9.06 -2.02
N GLU A 31 0.65 9.51 -1.09
CA GLU A 31 1.82 8.76 -0.64
C GLU A 31 1.49 7.85 0.54
N TYR A 32 1.97 6.61 0.44
CA TYR A 32 1.84 5.60 1.48
C TYR A 32 3.20 5.04 1.84
N GLU A 33 3.37 4.71 3.11
CA GLU A 33 4.53 4.01 3.65
C GLU A 33 4.21 2.54 3.88
N TYR A 34 5.17 1.68 3.55
CA TYR A 34 5.11 0.23 3.81
C TYR A 34 6.50 -0.34 4.07
N VAL A 35 6.54 -1.56 4.60
CA VAL A 35 7.78 -2.33 4.77
C VAL A 35 7.81 -3.43 3.71
N CYS A 36 8.87 -3.48 2.90
CA CYS A 36 9.01 -4.51 1.89
C CYS A 36 9.15 -5.89 2.55
N PRO A 37 8.30 -6.88 2.20
CA PRO A 37 8.34 -8.20 2.82
C PRO A 37 9.59 -9.01 2.41
N THR A 38 10.24 -8.65 1.30
CA THR A 38 11.42 -9.37 0.79
C THR A 38 12.70 -8.98 1.51
N ASN A 39 12.90 -7.68 1.80
CA ASN A 39 14.17 -7.17 2.32
C ASN A 39 14.03 -6.31 3.59
N GLY A 40 12.81 -6.14 4.11
CA GLY A 40 12.55 -5.40 5.34
C GLY A 40 12.74 -3.88 5.25
N GLN A 41 13.04 -3.33 4.08
CA GLN A 41 13.24 -1.89 3.93
C GLN A 41 11.90 -1.14 4.00
N LYS A 42 11.90 -0.01 4.70
CA LYS A 42 10.78 0.93 4.72
C LYS A 42 10.80 1.77 3.44
N VAL A 43 9.70 1.78 2.72
CA VAL A 43 9.59 2.39 1.39
C VAL A 43 8.34 3.25 1.32
N ARG A 44 8.40 4.31 0.50
CA ARG A 44 7.25 5.13 0.15
C ARG A 44 6.81 4.84 -1.27
N ILE A 45 5.50 4.79 -1.48
CA ILE A 45 4.91 4.68 -2.80
C ILE A 45 3.83 5.73 -3.01
N LEU A 46 3.86 6.34 -4.20
CA LEU A 46 2.77 7.12 -4.74
C LEU A 46 1.90 6.17 -5.55
N THR A 47 0.65 5.97 -5.16
CA THR A 47 -0.29 5.12 -5.91
C THR A 47 -0.92 5.93 -7.03
N ASP A 48 -0.97 5.37 -8.25
CA ASP A 48 -1.65 5.97 -9.40
C ASP A 48 -3.14 5.56 -9.48
N LYS A 49 -3.55 4.54 -8.72
CA LYS A 49 -4.89 3.96 -8.72
C LYS A 49 -5.51 3.96 -7.34
N SER A 50 -6.84 4.02 -7.32
CA SER A 50 -7.62 3.74 -6.12
C SER A 50 -7.57 2.25 -5.78
N GLY A 51 -7.54 1.92 -4.49
CA GLY A 51 -7.74 0.56 -4.01
C GLY A 51 -9.22 0.15 -4.08
N ALA A 52 -9.47 -1.13 -4.31
CA ALA A 52 -10.81 -1.71 -4.22
C ALA A 52 -11.22 -1.84 -2.74
N LEU A 53 -12.45 -1.45 -2.41
CA LEU A 53 -13.02 -1.69 -1.09
C LEU A 53 -13.27 -3.19 -0.89
N VAL A 54 -12.69 -3.73 0.17
CA VAL A 54 -12.80 -5.13 0.56
C VAL A 54 -13.23 -5.23 2.03
N ARG A 55 -13.81 -6.37 2.40
CA ARG A 55 -14.29 -6.59 3.78
C ARG A 55 -13.14 -6.61 4.78
N ALA A 56 -12.02 -7.23 4.39
CA ALA A 56 -10.79 -7.34 5.17
C ALA A 56 -9.58 -7.44 4.21
N CYS A 57 -8.38 -7.18 4.71
CA CYS A 57 -7.16 -7.33 3.92
C CYS A 57 -6.93 -8.78 3.48
N PRO A 58 -6.73 -9.05 2.17
CA PRO A 58 -6.39 -10.39 1.70
C PRO A 58 -5.07 -10.90 2.27
N THR A 59 -4.97 -12.21 2.51
CA THR A 59 -3.74 -12.84 2.98
C THR A 59 -2.58 -12.57 2.02
N GLY A 60 -1.41 -12.26 2.57
CA GLY A 60 -0.21 -11.92 1.80
C GLY A 60 -0.17 -10.48 1.26
N SER A 61 -1.17 -9.66 1.58
CA SER A 61 -1.10 -8.22 1.34
C SER A 61 -0.15 -7.54 2.32
N VAL A 62 0.62 -6.59 1.80
CA VAL A 62 1.52 -5.77 2.62
C VAL A 62 0.71 -4.62 3.21
N PRO A 63 0.71 -4.45 4.54
CA PRO A 63 0.03 -3.34 5.18
C PRO A 63 0.70 -2.02 4.81
N VAL A 64 -0.10 -1.03 4.46
CA VAL A 64 0.38 0.31 4.12
C VAL A 64 -0.34 1.38 4.94
N LYS A 65 0.38 2.45 5.25
CA LYS A 65 -0.13 3.59 6.02
C LYS A 65 -0.04 4.86 5.21
N ALA A 66 -1.12 5.65 5.21
CA ALA A 66 -1.09 6.96 4.59
C ALA A 66 -0.09 7.84 5.34
N LEU A 67 0.80 8.52 4.60
CA LEU A 67 1.60 9.56 5.21
C LEU A 67 0.68 10.77 5.44
N SER A 68 0.59 11.24 6.69
CA SER A 68 -0.07 12.53 6.96
C SER A 68 0.69 13.60 6.19
N GLN A 69 0.04 14.21 5.21
CA GLN A 69 0.54 15.42 4.58
C GLN A 69 0.37 16.53 5.61
N ASN A 70 1.40 16.77 6.42
CA ASN A 70 1.48 17.94 7.28
C ASN A 70 1.56 19.17 6.33
N TRP A 71 0.43 19.85 6.14
CA TRP A 71 0.34 21.18 5.55
C TRP A 71 -0.10 22.14 6.63
#